data_AF-S4RAD6-F1
#
_entry.id   AF-S4RAD6-F1
#
_cell.length_a   1.000
_cell.length_b   1.000
_cell.length_c   1.000
_cell.angle_alpha   90.00
_cell.angle_beta   90.00
_cell.angle_gamma   90.00
#
_symmetry.space_group_name_H-M   'P 1'
#
loop_
_entity.id
_entity.type
_entity.pdbx_description
1 polymer ?
#
loop_
_entity_poly.entity_id
_entity_poly.type
_entity_poly.pdbx_seq_one_letter_code
_entity_poly.pdbx_strand_id
1 'polypeptide(L)'
;RLCFEFLRRQPTCFRKYAELTIMKVLEAHRDPHKEVCRAAEETASVLAASLPAEQCLKVLCPIVQTADFPINLAAIKMQTRVMQRLPHTALTQLLPDIIPGLLQGYDNTESSVRKASVFCLVAIHTAIGESLTPYLTHLSGSKMKLLNLYIQRAESNAGPGSPGSPALSLS
;
A
#
# COMPACT_ATOMS: atom_id res chain seq x y z
N ARG A 1 6.43 -30.82 1.56
CA ARG A 1 7.32 -30.68 2.75
C ARG A 1 8.76 -30.32 2.35
N LEU A 2 9.27 -30.73 1.18
CA LEU A 2 10.59 -30.32 0.67
C LEU A 2 10.76 -28.80 0.45
N CYS A 3 9.69 -28.10 0.02
CA CYS A 3 9.75 -26.64 -0.14
C CYS A 3 9.98 -25.89 1.17
N PHE A 4 9.41 -26.36 2.29
CA PHE A 4 9.58 -25.74 3.62
C PHE A 4 11.01 -25.93 4.17
N GLU A 5 11.66 -27.04 3.83
CA GLU A 5 13.04 -27.33 4.23
C GLU A 5 14.05 -26.48 3.44
N PHE A 6 13.80 -26.25 2.14
CA PHE A 6 14.59 -25.33 1.30
C PHE A 6 14.38 -23.85 1.68
N LEU A 7 13.16 -23.49 2.08
CA LEU A 7 12.78 -22.16 2.58
C LEU A 7 13.60 -21.71 3.79
N ARG A 8 14.18 -22.65 4.56
CA ARG A 8 14.85 -22.38 5.83
C ARG A 8 16.39 -22.25 5.73
N ARG A 9 17.00 -22.57 4.58
CA ARG A 9 18.47 -22.71 4.43
C ARG A 9 19.18 -21.60 3.65
N GLN A 10 18.48 -20.65 3.00
CA GLN A 10 19.10 -19.60 2.16
C GLN A 10 18.30 -18.26 2.22
N PRO A 11 18.56 -17.37 3.19
CA PRO A 11 17.83 -16.10 3.32
C PRO A 11 18.03 -15.16 2.11
N THR A 12 19.16 -15.26 1.41
CA THR A 12 19.46 -14.49 0.19
C THR A 12 18.65 -14.98 -1.02
N CYS A 13 18.46 -16.29 -1.18
CA CYS A 13 17.55 -16.84 -2.19
C CYS A 13 16.11 -16.38 -1.90
N PHE A 14 15.65 -16.49 -0.65
CA PHE A 14 14.30 -16.07 -0.27
C PHE A 14 14.02 -14.60 -0.60
N ARG A 15 15.00 -13.71 -0.38
CA ARG A 15 14.90 -12.30 -0.77
C ARG A 15 14.85 -12.06 -2.26
N LYS A 16 15.69 -12.73 -3.05
CA LYS A 16 15.66 -12.63 -4.50
C LYS A 16 14.36 -13.18 -5.09
N TYR A 17 13.82 -14.26 -4.52
CA TYR A 17 12.52 -14.79 -4.95
C TYR A 17 11.38 -13.83 -4.62
N ALA A 18 11.36 -13.22 -3.42
CA ALA A 18 10.37 -12.22 -3.05
C ALA A 18 10.39 -11.01 -3.99
N GLU A 19 11.57 -10.44 -4.25
CA GLU A 19 11.75 -9.31 -5.17
C GLU A 19 11.28 -9.64 -6.59
N LEU A 20 11.79 -10.72 -7.18
CA LEU A 20 11.40 -11.14 -8.53
C LEU A 20 9.90 -11.45 -8.66
N THR A 21 9.32 -12.06 -7.62
CA THR A 21 7.89 -12.39 -7.62
C THR A 21 7.03 -11.14 -7.52
N ILE A 22 7.38 -10.19 -6.65
CA ILE A 22 6.70 -8.90 -6.54
C ILE A 22 6.78 -8.17 -7.89
N MET A 23 7.98 -8.04 -8.47
CA MET A 23 8.17 -7.34 -9.74
C MET A 23 7.34 -7.96 -10.87
N LYS A 24 7.34 -9.30 -11.02
CA LYS A 24 6.55 -9.98 -12.06
C LYS A 24 5.05 -9.74 -11.90
N VAL A 25 4.54 -9.77 -10.67
CA VAL A 25 3.11 -9.51 -10.41
C VAL A 25 2.75 -8.05 -10.69
N LEU A 26 3.62 -7.11 -10.33
CA LEU A 26 3.40 -5.70 -10.65
C LEU A 26 3.46 -5.46 -12.16
N GLU A 27 4.39 -6.09 -12.88
CA GLU A 27 4.46 -5.99 -14.35
C GLU A 27 3.23 -6.54 -15.06
N ALA A 28 2.58 -7.57 -14.51
CA ALA A 28 1.34 -8.11 -15.06
C ALA A 28 0.17 -7.10 -15.09
N HIS A 29 0.25 -5.99 -14.35
CA HIS A 29 -0.73 -4.90 -14.41
C HIS A 29 -0.63 -4.08 -15.71
N ARG A 30 0.41 -4.29 -16.52
CA ARG A 30 0.54 -3.69 -17.86
C ARG A 30 -0.24 -4.45 -18.93
N ASP A 31 -0.80 -5.60 -18.61
CA ASP A 31 -1.52 -6.42 -19.57
C ASP A 31 -2.78 -5.68 -20.08
N PRO A 32 -3.07 -5.73 -21.39
CA PRO A 32 -4.26 -5.07 -21.93
C PRO A 32 -5.57 -5.72 -21.46
N HIS A 33 -5.55 -7.00 -21.06
CA HIS A 33 -6.73 -7.71 -20.61
C HIS A 33 -7.03 -7.44 -19.13
N LYS A 34 -8.22 -6.89 -18.87
CA LYS A 34 -8.67 -6.55 -17.51
C LYS A 34 -8.67 -7.74 -16.55
N GLU A 35 -8.89 -8.95 -17.06
CA GLU A 35 -8.87 -10.19 -16.26
C GLU A 35 -7.47 -10.50 -15.74
N VAL A 36 -6.43 -10.26 -16.54
CA VAL A 36 -5.03 -10.43 -16.12
C VAL A 36 -4.68 -9.41 -15.05
N CYS A 37 -5.05 -8.15 -15.24
CA CYS A 37 -4.85 -7.11 -14.22
C CYS A 37 -5.57 -7.43 -12.91
N ARG A 38 -6.78 -8.00 -12.97
CA ARG A 38 -7.51 -8.43 -11.79
C ARG A 38 -6.82 -9.59 -11.09
N ALA A 39 -6.39 -10.61 -11.82
CA ALA A 39 -5.64 -11.73 -11.27
C ALA A 39 -4.30 -11.27 -10.66
N ALA A 40 -3.64 -10.29 -11.28
CA ALA A 40 -2.42 -9.69 -10.76
C ALA A 40 -2.67 -8.94 -9.44
N GLU A 41 -3.75 -8.18 -9.32
CA GLU A 41 -4.13 -7.49 -8.07
C GLU A 41 -4.46 -8.51 -6.96
N GLU A 42 -5.23 -9.56 -7.28
CA GLU A 42 -5.55 -10.63 -6.33
C GLU A 42 -4.26 -11.34 -5.86
N THR A 43 -3.34 -11.61 -6.78
CA THR A 43 -2.04 -12.21 -6.47
C THR A 43 -1.17 -11.28 -5.62
N ALA A 44 -1.13 -9.97 -5.92
CA ALA A 44 -0.40 -8.98 -5.13
C ALA A 44 -0.91 -8.93 -3.69
N SER A 45 -2.23 -9.02 -3.49
CA SER A 45 -2.85 -9.10 -2.16
C SER A 45 -2.41 -10.35 -1.39
N VAL A 46 -2.40 -11.52 -2.05
CA VAL A 46 -1.92 -12.78 -1.44
C VAL A 46 -0.44 -12.69 -1.07
N LEU A 47 0.40 -12.12 -1.95
CA LEU A 47 1.83 -11.93 -1.68
C LEU A 47 2.06 -10.98 -0.51
N ALA A 48 1.32 -9.88 -0.42
CA ALA A 48 1.39 -8.93 0.69
C ALA A 48 1.08 -9.59 2.05
N ALA A 49 0.16 -10.56 2.06
CA ALA A 49 -0.19 -11.32 3.24
C ALA A 49 0.82 -12.45 3.58
N SER A 50 1.47 -13.01 2.57
CA SER A 50 2.32 -14.20 2.71
C SER A 50 3.78 -13.88 3.00
N LEU A 51 4.29 -12.77 2.46
CA LEU A 51 5.69 -12.38 2.58
C LEU A 51 5.93 -11.55 3.87
N PRO A 52 7.15 -11.55 4.43
CA PRO A 52 7.52 -10.68 5.53
C PRO A 52 7.37 -9.20 5.15
N ALA A 53 6.70 -8.43 6.00
CA ALA A 53 6.31 -7.06 5.67
C ALA A 53 7.51 -6.15 5.38
N GLU A 54 8.56 -6.20 6.21
CA GLU A 54 9.79 -5.43 5.99
C GLU A 54 10.47 -5.75 4.65
N GLN A 55 10.41 -7.01 4.22
CA GLN A 55 11.01 -7.45 2.97
C GLN A 55 10.24 -6.93 1.77
N CYS A 56 8.89 -6.96 1.84
CA CYS A 56 8.04 -6.35 0.83
C CYS A 56 8.32 -4.85 0.72
N LEU A 57 8.39 -4.13 1.83
CA LEU A 57 8.60 -2.68 1.82
C LEU A 57 9.96 -2.28 1.24
N LYS A 58 11.01 -3.05 1.53
CA LYS A 58 12.35 -2.83 0.92
C LYS A 58 12.34 -2.93 -0.61
N VAL A 59 11.40 -3.66 -1.19
CA VAL A 59 11.23 -3.77 -2.65
C VAL A 59 10.23 -2.73 -3.16
N LEU A 60 9.12 -2.54 -2.45
CA LEU A 60 8.02 -1.67 -2.88
C LEU A 60 8.38 -0.19 -2.80
N CYS A 61 9.09 0.28 -1.77
CA CYS A 61 9.39 1.71 -1.61
C CYS A 61 10.13 2.31 -2.81
N PRO A 62 11.22 1.71 -3.34
CA PRO A 62 11.85 2.18 -4.57
C PRO A 62 10.89 2.16 -5.77
N ILE A 63 10.12 1.10 -5.95
CA ILE A 63 9.19 0.97 -7.09
C ILE A 63 8.11 2.05 -7.06
N VAL A 64 7.56 2.38 -5.88
CA VAL A 64 6.58 3.46 -5.74
C VAL A 64 7.16 4.81 -6.19
N GLN A 65 8.45 5.06 -5.93
CA GLN A 65 9.12 6.32 -6.27
C GLN A 65 9.57 6.38 -7.74
N THR A 66 10.01 5.26 -8.32
CA THR A 66 10.68 5.28 -9.63
C THR A 66 9.84 4.72 -10.77
N ALA A 67 8.77 3.96 -10.50
CA ALA A 67 7.96 3.36 -11.56
C ALA A 67 6.86 4.30 -12.05
N ASP A 68 6.44 4.06 -13.28
CA ASP A 68 5.31 4.75 -13.91
C ASP A 68 4.00 3.99 -13.72
N PHE A 69 2.90 4.65 -14.10
CA PHE A 69 1.61 4.00 -14.22
C PHE A 69 1.66 2.86 -15.25
N PRO A 70 1.02 1.70 -15.00
CA PRO A 70 0.19 1.33 -13.83
C PRO A 70 0.97 0.66 -12.68
N ILE A 71 2.29 0.49 -12.81
CA ILE A 71 3.10 -0.25 -11.83
C ILE A 71 3.16 0.47 -10.49
N ASN A 72 3.36 1.78 -10.48
CA ASN A 72 3.38 2.55 -9.23
C ASN A 72 2.06 2.45 -8.46
N LEU A 73 0.91 2.47 -9.15
CA LEU A 73 -0.41 2.30 -8.55
C LEU A 73 -0.53 0.94 -7.87
N ALA A 74 -0.15 -0.13 -8.57
CA ALA A 74 -0.17 -1.48 -8.04
C ALA A 74 0.77 -1.62 -6.83
N ALA A 75 1.96 -1.01 -6.90
CA ALA A 75 2.92 -0.99 -5.81
C ALA A 75 2.36 -0.27 -4.56
N ILE A 76 1.72 0.90 -4.71
CA ILE A 76 1.10 1.64 -3.60
C ILE A 76 -0.01 0.81 -2.92
N LYS A 77 -0.87 0.17 -3.72
CA LYS A 77 -1.94 -0.69 -3.18
C LYS A 77 -1.38 -1.87 -2.41
N MET A 78 -0.39 -2.56 -2.96
CA MET A 78 0.28 -3.66 -2.30
C MET A 78 0.99 -3.19 -1.02
N GLN A 79 1.68 -2.05 -1.07
CA GLN A 79 2.34 -1.41 0.09
C GLN A 79 1.34 -1.12 1.21
N THR A 80 0.17 -0.59 0.87
CA THR A 80 -0.91 -0.31 1.83
C THR A 80 -1.29 -1.58 2.62
N ARG A 81 -1.47 -2.71 1.92
CA ARG A 81 -1.82 -4.00 2.54
C ARG A 81 -0.71 -4.53 3.46
N VAL A 82 0.54 -4.36 3.05
CA VAL A 82 1.70 -4.78 3.84
C VAL A 82 1.79 -3.98 5.15
N MET A 83 1.61 -2.66 5.09
CA MET A 83 1.76 -1.78 6.25
C MET A 83 0.67 -1.97 7.30
N GLN A 84 -0.55 -2.33 6.88
CA GLN A 84 -1.65 -2.63 7.80
C GLN A 84 -1.37 -3.81 8.74
N ARG A 85 -0.35 -4.63 8.44
CA ARG A 85 0.07 -5.77 9.27
C ARG A 85 1.23 -5.45 10.21
N LEU A 86 1.87 -4.29 10.06
CA LEU A 86 3.03 -3.94 10.87
C LEU A 86 2.59 -3.44 12.24
N PRO A 87 3.31 -3.79 13.31
CA PRO A 87 3.12 -3.13 14.59
C PRO A 87 3.51 -1.66 14.48
N HIS A 88 2.86 -0.82 15.30
CA HIS A 88 3.06 0.64 15.34
C HIS A 88 4.54 1.03 15.31
N THR A 89 5.35 0.44 16.19
CA THR A 89 6.78 0.74 16.32
C THR A 89 7.58 0.47 15.05
N ALA A 90 7.33 -0.65 14.37
CA ALA A 90 8.01 -1.00 13.13
C ALA A 90 7.57 -0.09 11.98
N LEU A 91 6.28 0.25 11.91
CA LEU A 91 5.77 1.17 10.89
C LEU A 91 6.41 2.56 11.05
N THR A 92 6.51 3.09 12.27
CA THR A 92 7.14 4.40 12.54
C THR A 92 8.60 4.46 12.08
N GLN A 93 9.36 3.37 12.26
CA GLN A 93 10.76 3.30 11.81
C GLN A 93 10.91 3.33 10.28
N LEU A 94 9.89 2.91 9.54
CA LEU A 94 9.91 2.81 8.07
C LEU A 94 9.27 4.03 7.37
N LEU A 95 8.62 4.94 8.12
CA LEU A 95 8.01 6.15 7.54
C LEU A 95 8.99 6.99 6.70
N PRO A 96 10.27 7.19 7.08
CA PRO A 96 11.21 7.95 6.26
C PRO A 96 11.36 7.40 4.84
N ASP A 97 11.22 6.07 4.66
CA ASP A 97 11.35 5.41 3.36
C ASP A 97 10.02 5.37 2.58
N ILE A 98 8.89 5.30 3.30
CA ILE A 98 7.55 5.15 2.72
C ILE A 98 6.99 6.49 2.26
N ILE A 99 7.05 7.51 3.13
CA ILE A 99 6.35 8.79 2.92
C ILE A 99 6.78 9.51 1.64
N PRO A 100 8.06 9.60 1.27
CA PRO A 100 8.46 10.28 0.02
C PRO A 100 7.73 9.75 -1.22
N GLY A 101 7.59 8.43 -1.33
CA GLY A 101 6.86 7.80 -2.43
C GLY A 101 5.37 8.11 -2.43
N LEU A 102 4.74 8.17 -1.26
CA LEU A 102 3.31 8.52 -1.15
C LEU A 102 3.06 10.00 -1.44
N LEU A 103 3.96 10.90 -1.02
CA LEU A 103 3.85 12.33 -1.35
C LEU A 103 4.00 12.56 -2.84
N GLN A 104 4.98 11.90 -3.48
CA GLN A 104 5.13 11.90 -4.93
C GLN A 104 3.89 11.35 -5.64
N GLY A 105 3.32 10.25 -5.13
CA GLY A 105 2.09 9.66 -5.64
C GLY A 105 0.87 10.57 -5.48
N TYR A 106 0.81 11.38 -4.42
CA TYR A 106 -0.24 12.37 -4.21
C TYR A 106 -0.15 13.53 -5.23
N ASP A 107 1.04 13.81 -5.74
CA ASP A 107 1.29 14.79 -6.80
C ASP A 107 1.27 14.21 -8.23
N ASN A 108 0.96 12.93 -8.37
CA ASN A 108 1.00 12.26 -9.66
C ASN A 108 -0.07 12.79 -10.64
N THR A 109 0.19 12.75 -11.94
CA THR A 109 -0.77 13.15 -13.00
C THR A 109 -1.99 12.23 -13.05
N GLU A 110 -1.83 10.95 -12.69
CA GLU A 110 -2.89 9.96 -12.67
C GLU A 110 -3.78 10.07 -11.43
N SER A 111 -5.07 10.30 -11.64
CA SER A 111 -6.06 10.43 -10.55
C SER A 111 -6.14 9.18 -9.67
N SER A 112 -5.93 7.99 -10.25
CA SER A 112 -5.93 6.71 -9.56
C SER A 112 -4.74 6.58 -8.59
N VAL A 113 -3.55 7.02 -9.01
CA VAL A 113 -2.33 7.05 -8.20
C VAL A 113 -2.48 8.04 -7.05
N ARG A 114 -3.00 9.25 -7.32
CA ARG A 114 -3.29 10.24 -6.27
C ARG A 114 -4.23 9.68 -5.21
N LYS A 115 -5.34 9.07 -5.63
CA LYS A 115 -6.33 8.47 -4.72
C LYS A 115 -5.73 7.34 -3.88
N ALA A 116 -4.97 6.44 -4.50
CA ALA A 116 -4.32 5.34 -3.79
C ALA A 116 -3.31 5.85 -2.74
N SER A 117 -2.54 6.88 -3.08
CA SER A 117 -1.56 7.50 -2.18
C SER A 117 -2.23 8.15 -0.97
N VAL A 118 -3.33 8.90 -1.19
CA VAL A 118 -4.12 9.50 -0.11
C VAL A 118 -4.70 8.41 0.80
N PHE A 119 -5.28 7.35 0.24
CA PHE A 119 -5.81 6.24 1.04
C PHE A 119 -4.72 5.54 1.85
N CYS A 120 -3.53 5.41 1.28
CA CYS A 120 -2.38 4.86 1.97
C CYS A 120 -1.95 5.74 3.16
N LEU A 121 -1.87 7.06 2.97
CA LEU A 121 -1.58 8.03 4.04
C LEU A 121 -2.64 8.01 5.15
N VAL A 122 -3.92 7.92 4.79
CA VAL A 122 -5.02 7.78 5.76
C VAL A 122 -4.86 6.48 6.55
N ALA A 123 -4.56 5.36 5.90
CA ALA A 123 -4.35 4.09 6.58
C ALA A 123 -3.16 4.14 7.55
N ILE A 124 -2.07 4.82 7.18
CA ILE A 124 -0.95 5.06 8.08
C ILE A 124 -1.41 5.91 9.27
N HIS A 125 -2.12 7.02 9.04
CA HIS A 125 -2.64 7.85 10.13
C HIS A 125 -3.54 7.06 11.07
N THR A 126 -4.44 6.21 10.56
CA THR A 126 -5.27 5.34 11.39
C THR A 126 -4.44 4.36 12.23
N ALA A 127 -3.28 3.93 11.73
CA ALA A 127 -2.41 2.99 12.45
C ALA A 127 -1.52 3.65 13.51
N ILE A 128 -1.03 4.89 13.28
CA ILE A 128 -0.03 5.53 14.16
C ILE A 128 -0.44 6.90 14.74
N GLY A 129 -1.59 7.43 14.34
CA GLY A 129 -2.12 8.72 14.73
C GLY A 129 -1.20 9.89 14.34
N GLU A 130 -1.07 10.84 15.25
CA GLU A 130 -0.31 12.08 15.08
C GLU A 130 1.20 11.87 14.85
N SER A 131 1.71 10.65 15.04
CA SER A 131 3.10 10.31 14.70
C SER A 131 3.42 10.47 13.21
N LEU A 132 2.39 10.54 12.35
CA LEU A 132 2.53 10.83 10.93
C LEU A 132 2.80 12.32 10.65
N THR A 133 2.28 13.23 11.48
CA THR A 133 2.26 14.68 11.24
C THR A 133 3.64 15.29 10.91
N PRO A 134 4.75 14.92 11.58
CA PRO A 134 6.08 15.47 11.28
C PRO A 134 6.54 15.22 9.83
N TYR A 135 6.05 14.16 9.20
CA TYR A 135 6.42 13.76 7.83
C TYR A 135 5.58 14.45 6.75
N LEU A 136 4.53 15.16 7.14
CA LEU A 136 3.57 15.80 6.22
C LEU A 136 3.80 17.31 6.07
N THR A 137 4.83 17.85 6.71
CA THR A 137 5.13 19.30 6.75
C THR A 137 5.37 19.92 5.37
N HIS A 138 5.79 19.13 4.38
CA HIS A 138 5.99 19.57 3.00
C HIS A 138 4.71 19.64 2.16
N LEU A 139 3.57 19.15 2.66
CA LEU A 139 2.30 19.28 1.95
C LEU A 139 1.79 20.72 2.00
N SER A 140 1.27 21.21 0.88
CA SER A 140 0.58 22.50 0.85
C SER A 140 -0.66 22.48 1.76
N GLY A 141 -1.02 23.65 2.30
CA GLY A 141 -2.16 23.76 3.23
C GLY A 141 -3.47 23.19 2.67
N SER A 142 -3.71 23.30 1.37
CA SER A 142 -4.88 22.71 0.71
C SER A 142 -4.87 21.18 0.70
N LYS A 143 -3.71 20.55 0.43
CA LYS A 143 -3.56 19.09 0.47
C LYS A 143 -3.68 18.56 1.89
N MET A 144 -3.09 19.26 2.85
CA MET A 144 -3.22 18.90 4.27
C MET A 144 -4.68 18.92 4.72
N LYS A 145 -5.44 19.98 4.37
CA LYS A 145 -6.88 20.06 4.64
C LYS A 145 -7.66 18.89 4.04
N LEU A 146 -7.36 18.54 2.79
CA LEU A 146 -8.02 17.43 2.11
C LEU A 146 -7.70 16.09 2.79
N LEU A 147 -6.44 15.84 3.12
CA LEU A 147 -6.03 14.63 3.84
C LEU A 147 -6.73 14.52 5.20
N ASN A 148 -6.78 15.60 5.97
CA ASN A 148 -7.48 15.64 7.26
C ASN A 148 -8.98 15.34 7.13
N LEU A 149 -9.62 15.81 6.05
CA LEU A 149 -11.03 15.48 5.78
C LEU A 149 -11.21 13.97 5.52
N TYR A 150 -10.27 13.32 4.81
CA TYR A 150 -10.32 11.87 4.61
C TYR A 150 -10.05 11.10 5.90
N ILE A 151 -9.14 11.57 6.75
CA ILE A 151 -8.88 11.00 8.08
C ILE A 151 -10.15 11.05 8.94
N GLN A 152 -10.77 12.23 9.08
CA GLN A 152 -12.01 12.41 9.84
C GLN A 152 -13.14 11.51 9.35
N ARG A 153 -13.24 11.34 8.02
CA ARG A 153 -14.24 10.45 7.41
C ARG A 153 -13.97 8.97 7.74
N ALA A 154 -12.70 8.55 7.74
CA ALA A 154 -12.32 7.19 8.09
C ALA A 154 -12.61 6.88 9.57
N GLU A 155 -12.32 7.83 10.46
CA GLU A 155 -12.57 7.73 11.91
C GLU A 155 -14.07 7.70 12.23
N SER A 156 -14.85 8.56 11.57
CA SER A 156 -16.32 8.60 11.73
C SER A 156 -17.00 7.30 11.28
N ASN A 157 -16.40 6.59 10.31
CA ASN A 157 -16.88 5.31 9.83
C ASN A 157 -16.45 4.11 10.71
N ALA A 158 -15.62 4.35 11.74
CA ALA A 158 -15.06 3.33 12.63
C ALA A 158 -15.67 3.34 14.05
N GLY A 159 -16.73 4.11 14.32
CA GLY A 159 -17.36 4.25 15.64
C GLY A 159 -18.13 2.99 16.13
N PRO A 160 -18.26 2.76 17.46
CA PRO A 160 -18.87 1.54 18.00
C PRO A 160 -20.41 1.65 18.07
N GLY A 161 -21.13 0.96 17.18
CA GLY A 161 -22.58 0.71 17.35
C GLY A 161 -23.44 0.61 16.08
N SER A 162 -23.50 -0.61 15.51
CA SER A 162 -24.64 -1.22 14.77
C SER A 162 -25.14 -0.58 13.45
N PRO A 163 -26.12 -1.18 12.73
CA PRO A 163 -25.98 -2.27 11.77
C PRO A 163 -26.48 -1.91 10.36
N GLY A 164 -26.23 -2.77 9.37
CA GLY A 164 -27.07 -2.88 8.18
C GLY A 164 -26.56 -2.18 6.92
N SER A 165 -26.23 -2.99 5.93
CA SER A 165 -26.16 -2.61 4.52
C SER A 165 -27.43 -1.87 4.08
N PRO A 166 -27.34 -0.83 3.23
CA PRO A 166 -28.41 -0.56 2.30
C PRO A 166 -28.17 -1.43 1.06
N ALA A 167 -29.07 -2.38 0.85
CA ALA A 167 -29.27 -3.01 -0.44
C ALA A 167 -29.52 -1.91 -1.48
N LEU A 168 -28.75 -1.93 -2.57
CA LEU A 168 -29.06 -1.15 -3.77
C LEU A 168 -30.28 -1.80 -4.44
N SER A 169 -31.48 -1.31 -4.12
CA SER A 169 -32.65 -1.53 -4.94
C SER A 169 -32.53 -0.64 -6.19
N LEU A 170 -32.35 -1.29 -7.33
CA LEU A 170 -32.53 -0.72 -8.66
C LEU A 170 -33.97 -0.25 -8.84
N SER A 171 -34.12 0.99 -9.29
CA SER A 171 -35.26 1.49 -10.06
C SER A 171 -34.72 2.46 -11.11
#